data_AF-A0A521A8V4-F1
#
_entry.id   AF-A0A521A8V4-F1
#
_cell.length_a   1.000
_cell.length_b   1.000
_cell.length_c   1.000
_cell.angle_alpha   90.00
_cell.angle_beta   90.00
_cell.angle_gamma   90.00
#
_symmetry.space_group_name_H-M   'P 1'
#
loop_
_entity.id
_entity.type
_entity.pdbx_description
1 polymer ?
#
loop_
_entity_poly.entity_id
_entity_poly.type
_entity_poly.pdbx_seq_one_letter_code
_entity_poly.pdbx_strand_id
1 'polypeptide(L)'
;MFGKKKEKSQIDQEQLKLIENAQRRIRQKKNLYRHFVIFLIGAVFLIIANTVLGIGETITLFGINWFVYAILIWLFLFAYHFFNVFVTHKFMGKDWEKEQLDILVSKQKDRIEQLKTSIAQPELEVSRTEIEELPKKKTNRTIIVATGENNAIGKDNDLIWHLKDDLKRFKKITSGHHIIMGRKTFESFSKPLPNRTHIVITRQENYEVPEGVLIANSLGEAFRLAEHDKQPFVIGGGEIYKQAIPFVDKIELTRVHHSFPDADTFFPKIDESEWKIIANEFHENDEDHAYSFSFTTYVKHI
;
A
#
# COMPACT_ATOMS: atom_id res chain seq x y z
N MET A 1 -52.93 6.64 5.51
CA MET A 1 -52.53 5.45 4.74
C MET A 1 -51.08 5.62 4.32
N PHE A 2 -50.13 4.98 5.02
CA PHE A 2 -48.73 5.00 4.63
C PHE A 2 -48.38 3.65 3.99
N GLY A 3 -48.06 3.68 2.70
CA GLY A 3 -47.69 2.50 1.92
C GLY A 3 -46.37 1.92 2.44
N LYS A 4 -46.39 0.63 2.82
CA LYS A 4 -45.19 -0.13 3.12
C LYS A 4 -44.35 -0.24 1.84
N LYS A 5 -43.20 0.45 1.79
CA LYS A 5 -42.15 0.15 0.81
C LYS A 5 -41.66 -1.27 1.09
N LYS A 6 -41.82 -2.16 0.13
CA LYS A 6 -41.23 -3.52 0.16
C LYS A 6 -39.70 -3.38 0.22
N GLU A 7 -39.08 -3.82 1.31
CA GLU A 7 -37.65 -4.11 1.34
C GLU A 7 -37.35 -5.15 0.25
N LYS A 8 -36.55 -4.78 -0.74
CA LYS A 8 -36.04 -5.75 -1.72
C LYS A 8 -35.13 -6.72 -0.97
N SER A 9 -35.39 -8.01 -1.08
CA SER A 9 -34.62 -9.04 -0.36
C SER A 9 -33.17 -9.06 -0.86
N GLN A 10 -32.22 -9.48 -0.03
CA GLN A 10 -30.81 -9.61 -0.44
C GLN A 10 -30.65 -10.52 -1.67
N ILE A 11 -31.52 -11.53 -1.81
CA ILE A 11 -31.58 -12.44 -2.96
C ILE A 11 -31.88 -11.65 -4.26
N ASP A 12 -32.74 -10.64 -4.20
CA ASP A 12 -33.07 -9.80 -5.36
C ASP A 12 -31.87 -8.93 -5.79
N GLN A 13 -31.05 -8.47 -4.85
CA GLN A 13 -29.87 -7.65 -5.16
C GLN A 13 -28.76 -8.44 -5.83
N GLU A 14 -28.56 -9.70 -5.44
CA GLU A 14 -27.57 -10.57 -6.08
C GLU A 14 -27.98 -10.96 -7.50
N GLN A 15 -29.26 -11.30 -7.69
CA GLN A 15 -29.80 -11.59 -9.02
C GLN A 15 -29.64 -10.40 -9.98
N LEU A 16 -29.89 -9.18 -9.51
CA LEU A 16 -29.69 -7.97 -10.31
C LEU A 16 -28.22 -7.81 -10.74
N LYS A 17 -27.27 -7.99 -9.81
CA LYS A 17 -25.82 -7.92 -10.13
C LYS A 17 -25.39 -8.97 -11.15
N LEU A 18 -25.91 -10.20 -11.04
CA LEU A 18 -25.65 -11.27 -12.01
C LEU A 18 -26.13 -10.89 -13.41
N ILE A 19 -27.34 -10.32 -13.51
CA ILE A 19 -27.91 -9.85 -14.77
C ILE A 19 -27.08 -8.69 -15.35
N GLU A 20 -26.69 -7.72 -14.53
CA GLU A 20 -25.85 -6.60 -14.95
C GLU A 20 -24.47 -7.06 -15.47
N ASN A 21 -23.82 -7.99 -14.77
CA ASN A 21 -22.56 -8.58 -15.21
C ASN A 21 -22.72 -9.34 -16.53
N ALA A 22 -23.78 -10.16 -16.65
CA ALA A 22 -24.07 -10.89 -17.89
C ALA A 22 -24.30 -9.93 -19.08
N GLN A 23 -25.10 -8.88 -18.89
CA GLN A 23 -25.34 -7.86 -19.91
C GLN A 23 -24.06 -7.11 -20.32
N ARG A 24 -23.21 -6.77 -19.34
CA ARG A 24 -21.90 -6.15 -19.61
C ARG A 24 -21.01 -7.07 -20.45
N ARG A 25 -20.97 -8.37 -20.15
CA ARG A 25 -20.22 -9.37 -20.92
C ARG A 25 -20.74 -9.51 -22.35
N ILE A 26 -22.05 -9.52 -22.54
CA ILE A 26 -22.67 -9.54 -23.87
C ILE A 26 -22.25 -8.30 -24.67
N ARG A 27 -22.27 -7.11 -24.04
CA ARG A 27 -21.88 -5.84 -24.71
C ARG A 27 -20.41 -5.83 -25.12
N GLN A 28 -19.50 -6.29 -24.26
CA GLN A 28 -18.07 -6.40 -24.56
C GLN A 28 -17.80 -7.33 -25.76
N LYS A 29 -18.43 -8.51 -25.77
CA LYS A 29 -18.31 -9.46 -26.89
C LYS A 29 -18.86 -8.89 -28.20
N LYS A 30 -20.02 -8.20 -28.15
CA LYS A 30 -20.59 -7.51 -29.32
C LYS A 30 -19.66 -6.42 -29.85
N ASN A 31 -19.04 -5.62 -28.99
CA ASN A 31 -18.10 -4.57 -29.39
C ASN A 31 -16.84 -5.13 -30.04
N LEU A 32 -16.33 -6.25 -29.55
CA LEU A 32 -15.20 -6.96 -30.15
C LEU A 32 -15.56 -7.49 -31.55
N TYR A 33 -16.73 -8.09 -31.72
CA TYR A 33 -17.20 -8.54 -33.02
C TYR A 33 -17.36 -7.37 -34.01
N ARG A 34 -17.91 -6.24 -33.56
CA ARG A 34 -17.99 -5.03 -34.39
C ARG A 34 -16.60 -4.54 -34.81
N HIS A 35 -15.63 -4.52 -33.90
CA HIS A 35 -14.25 -4.15 -34.23
C HIS A 35 -13.65 -5.12 -35.26
N PHE A 36 -13.86 -6.43 -35.09
CA PHE A 36 -13.41 -7.44 -36.05
C PHE A 36 -13.97 -7.21 -37.47
N VAL A 37 -15.27 -6.94 -37.59
CA VAL A 37 -15.90 -6.65 -38.88
C VAL A 37 -15.33 -5.38 -39.51
N ILE A 38 -15.15 -4.32 -38.73
CA ILE A 38 -14.52 -3.07 -39.21
C ILE A 38 -13.08 -3.31 -39.69
N PHE A 39 -12.32 -4.11 -38.95
CA PHE A 39 -10.96 -4.49 -39.33
C PHE A 39 -10.93 -5.24 -40.67
N LEU A 40 -11.81 -6.22 -40.89
CA LEU A 40 -11.88 -6.95 -42.16
C LEU A 40 -12.23 -6.04 -43.33
N ILE A 41 -13.27 -5.22 -43.19
CA ILE A 41 -13.70 -4.28 -44.23
C ILE A 41 -12.57 -3.27 -44.53
N GLY A 42 -11.94 -2.73 -43.49
CA GLY A 42 -10.84 -1.79 -43.61
C GLY A 42 -9.59 -2.38 -44.26
N ALA A 43 -9.23 -3.62 -43.93
CA ALA A 43 -8.09 -4.31 -44.54
C ALA A 43 -8.33 -4.56 -46.04
N VAL A 44 -9.53 -5.04 -46.42
CA VAL A 44 -9.91 -5.22 -47.83
C VAL A 44 -9.88 -3.88 -48.57
N PHE A 45 -10.41 -2.82 -47.95
CA PHE A 45 -10.38 -1.48 -48.53
C PHE A 45 -8.95 -0.98 -48.77
N LEU A 46 -8.04 -1.14 -47.80
CA LEU A 46 -6.64 -0.73 -47.94
C LEU A 46 -5.91 -1.49 -49.06
N ILE A 47 -6.21 -2.79 -49.22
CA ILE A 47 -5.67 -3.59 -50.32
C ILE A 47 -6.17 -3.07 -51.67
N ILE A 48 -7.48 -2.83 -51.82
CA ILE A 48 -8.07 -2.31 -53.06
C ILE A 48 -7.56 -0.90 -53.38
N ALA A 49 -7.45 -0.03 -52.37
CA ALA A 49 -6.96 1.33 -52.51
C ALA A 49 -5.53 1.36 -53.08
N ASN A 50 -4.65 0.47 -52.62
CA ASN A 50 -3.31 0.37 -53.18
C ASN A 50 -3.29 -0.34 -54.54
N THR A 51 -3.99 -1.47 -54.70
CA THR A 51 -3.83 -2.35 -55.88
C THR A 51 -4.66 -1.97 -57.10
N VAL A 52 -5.80 -1.30 -56.90
CA VAL A 52 -6.74 -0.94 -57.99
C VAL A 52 -6.74 0.57 -58.24
N LEU A 53 -6.65 1.37 -57.17
CA LEU A 53 -6.71 2.83 -57.27
C LEU A 53 -5.33 3.50 -57.33
N GLY A 54 -4.25 2.74 -57.20
CA GLY A 54 -2.88 3.25 -57.26
C GLY A 54 -2.45 4.15 -56.09
N ILE A 55 -3.20 4.14 -54.98
CA ILE A 55 -2.96 5.04 -53.86
C ILE A 55 -1.71 4.56 -53.10
N GLY A 56 -0.64 5.36 -53.18
CA GLY A 56 0.61 5.10 -52.46
C GLY A 56 1.44 3.94 -53.00
N GLU A 57 1.24 3.50 -54.25
CA GLU A 57 1.99 2.40 -54.86
C GLU A 57 3.52 2.60 -54.85
N THR A 58 3.99 3.84 -54.89
CA THR A 58 5.43 4.18 -54.83
C THR A 58 5.98 4.22 -53.40
N ILE A 59 5.12 4.14 -52.38
CA ILE A 59 5.50 4.18 -50.97
C ILE A 59 5.75 2.75 -50.49
N THR A 60 7.00 2.33 -50.62
CA THR A 60 7.49 1.06 -50.10
C THR A 60 8.48 1.30 -48.96
N LEU A 61 8.25 0.66 -47.82
CA LEU A 61 9.15 0.68 -46.67
C LEU A 61 9.79 -0.71 -46.55
N PHE A 62 11.12 -0.79 -46.56
CA PHE A 62 11.87 -2.07 -46.58
C PHE A 62 11.43 -3.07 -47.67
N GLY A 63 11.01 -2.57 -48.84
CA GLY A 63 10.55 -3.40 -49.95
C GLY A 63 9.12 -3.95 -49.81
N ILE A 64 8.38 -3.50 -48.80
CA ILE A 64 6.98 -3.88 -48.54
C ILE A 64 6.07 -2.65 -48.73
N ASN A 65 4.91 -2.85 -49.36
CA ASN A 65 3.92 -1.79 -49.58
C ASN A 65 3.39 -1.22 -48.26
N TRP A 66 3.19 0.10 -48.21
CA TRP A 66 2.73 0.83 -47.01
C TRP A 66 1.45 0.24 -46.38
N PHE A 67 0.50 -0.24 -47.18
CA PHE A 67 -0.78 -0.75 -46.68
C PHE A 67 -0.61 -2.02 -45.82
N VAL A 68 0.46 -2.79 -46.02
CA VAL A 68 0.77 -3.97 -45.20
C VAL A 68 1.09 -3.55 -43.77
N TYR A 69 1.90 -2.50 -43.60
CA TYR A 69 2.18 -1.94 -42.28
C TYR A 69 0.94 -1.34 -41.62
N ALA A 70 0.07 -0.68 -42.38
CA ALA A 70 -1.20 -0.18 -41.88
C ALA A 70 -2.10 -1.32 -41.36
N ILE A 71 -2.17 -2.44 -42.11
CA ILE A 71 -2.90 -3.64 -41.68
C ILE A 71 -2.26 -4.27 -40.44
N LEU A 72 -0.92 -4.33 -40.36
CA LEU A 72 -0.21 -4.89 -39.20
C LEU A 72 -0.44 -4.07 -37.92
N ILE A 73 -0.37 -2.74 -37.99
CA ILE A 73 -0.66 -1.85 -36.86
C ILE A 73 -2.11 -2.02 -36.41
N TRP A 74 -3.04 -2.09 -37.37
CA TRP A 74 -4.45 -2.27 -37.06
C TRP A 74 -4.75 -3.66 -36.47
N LEU A 75 -4.08 -4.70 -36.97
CA LEU A 75 -4.14 -6.06 -36.44
C LEU A 75 -3.63 -6.11 -34.99
N PHE A 76 -2.56 -5.38 -34.68
CA PHE A 76 -2.04 -5.26 -33.32
C PHE A 76 -3.07 -4.63 -32.37
N LEU A 77 -3.74 -3.55 -32.78
CA LEU A 77 -4.81 -2.92 -31.98
C LEU A 77 -6.01 -3.87 -31.78
N PHE A 78 -6.37 -4.62 -32.82
CA PHE A 78 -7.40 -5.64 -32.72
C PHE A 78 -7.00 -6.77 -31.76
N ALA A 79 -5.77 -7.27 -31.84
CA ALA A 79 -5.23 -8.31 -30.97
C ALA A 79 -5.19 -7.86 -29.51
N TYR A 80 -4.79 -6.61 -29.24
CA TYR A 80 -4.83 -6.01 -27.92
C TYR A 80 -6.28 -5.97 -27.37
N HIS A 81 -7.23 -5.48 -28.17
CA HIS A 81 -8.64 -5.42 -27.77
C HIS A 81 -9.24 -6.82 -27.53
N PHE A 82 -8.89 -7.80 -28.38
CA PHE A 82 -9.26 -9.20 -28.21
C PHE A 82 -8.74 -9.79 -26.90
N PHE A 83 -7.44 -9.60 -26.63
CA PHE A 83 -6.79 -10.06 -25.40
C PHE A 83 -7.44 -9.43 -24.16
N ASN A 84 -7.75 -8.13 -24.20
CA ASN A 84 -8.38 -7.43 -23.09
C ASN A 84 -9.79 -7.97 -22.75
N VAL A 85 -10.59 -8.30 -23.77
CA VAL A 85 -11.96 -8.80 -23.58
C VAL A 85 -11.99 -10.25 -23.10
N PHE A 86 -11.06 -11.09 -23.57
CA PHE A 86 -11.08 -12.53 -23.31
C PHE A 86 -10.11 -13.00 -22.21
N VAL A 87 -8.93 -12.40 -22.08
CA VAL A 87 -7.89 -12.85 -21.15
C VAL A 87 -7.93 -12.05 -19.85
N THR A 88 -7.84 -10.72 -19.92
CA THR A 88 -7.76 -9.86 -18.72
C THR A 88 -8.96 -10.05 -17.78
N HIS A 89 -10.16 -10.20 -18.33
CA HIS A 89 -11.37 -10.40 -17.52
C HIS A 89 -11.53 -11.82 -16.93
N LYS A 90 -10.87 -12.84 -17.49
CA LYS A 90 -10.89 -14.20 -16.92
C LYS A 90 -9.96 -14.32 -15.71
N PHE A 91 -8.94 -13.47 -15.62
CA PHE A 91 -7.90 -13.52 -14.59
C PHE A 91 -7.98 -12.39 -13.55
N MET A 92 -8.58 -11.23 -13.88
CA MET A 92 -8.73 -10.07 -12.98
C MET A 92 -10.09 -9.37 -13.17
N GLY A 93 -11.17 -10.15 -13.34
CA GLY A 93 -12.54 -9.62 -13.40
C GLY A 93 -13.16 -9.40 -12.02
N LYS A 94 -14.24 -8.62 -11.96
CA LYS A 94 -15.06 -8.44 -10.73
C LYS A 94 -15.57 -9.77 -10.15
N ASP A 95 -15.78 -10.77 -11.00
CA ASP A 95 -16.24 -12.09 -10.56
C ASP A 95 -15.12 -12.85 -9.82
N TRP A 96 -13.86 -12.71 -10.25
CA TRP A 96 -12.69 -13.24 -9.55
C TRP A 96 -12.47 -12.52 -8.21
N GLU A 97 -12.63 -11.19 -8.17
CA GLU A 97 -12.57 -10.42 -6.91
C GLU A 97 -13.63 -10.89 -5.90
N LYS A 98 -14.87 -11.14 -6.37
CA LYS A 98 -15.95 -11.66 -5.51
C LYS A 98 -15.62 -13.05 -4.98
N GLU A 99 -15.11 -13.94 -5.83
CA GLU A 99 -14.71 -15.29 -5.43
C GLU A 99 -13.59 -15.27 -4.39
N GLN A 100 -12.59 -14.40 -4.55
CA GLN A 100 -11.54 -14.20 -3.54
C GLN A 100 -12.11 -13.65 -2.21
N LEU A 101 -13.07 -12.72 -2.28
CA LEU A 101 -13.75 -12.19 -1.09
C LEU A 101 -14.54 -13.29 -0.37
N ASP A 102 -15.29 -14.11 -1.09
CA ASP A 102 -16.08 -15.19 -0.51
C ASP A 102 -15.19 -16.24 0.16
N ILE A 103 -14.02 -16.56 -0.43
CA ILE A 103 -13.00 -17.42 0.19
C ILE A 103 -12.49 -16.82 1.51
N LEU A 104 -12.23 -15.50 1.56
CA LEU A 104 -11.77 -14.82 2.77
C LEU A 104 -12.84 -14.80 3.85
N VAL A 105 -14.10 -14.53 3.49
CA VAL A 105 -15.24 -14.56 4.42
C VAL A 105 -15.46 -15.97 4.97
N SER A 106 -15.33 -17.01 4.14
CA SER A 106 -15.42 -18.41 4.59
C SER A 106 -14.33 -18.72 5.62
N LYS A 107 -13.08 -18.37 5.34
CA LYS A 107 -11.96 -18.56 6.28
C LYS A 107 -12.19 -17.83 7.62
N GLN A 108 -12.80 -16.65 7.58
CA GLN A 108 -13.17 -15.93 8.81
C GLN A 108 -14.28 -16.65 9.59
N LYS A 109 -15.31 -17.16 8.90
CA LYS A 109 -16.37 -17.95 9.55
C LYS A 109 -15.83 -19.21 10.21
N ASP A 110 -14.97 -19.96 9.51
CA ASP A 110 -14.31 -21.15 10.06
C ASP A 110 -13.48 -20.81 11.30
N ARG A 111 -12.79 -19.66 11.26
CA ARG A 111 -12.01 -19.17 12.41
C ARG A 111 -12.90 -18.80 13.61
N ILE A 112 -14.03 -18.16 13.37
CA ILE A 112 -15.02 -17.83 14.41
C ILE A 112 -15.60 -19.11 15.02
N GLU A 113 -15.87 -20.12 14.22
CA GLU A 113 -16.39 -21.40 14.68
C GLU A 113 -15.36 -22.19 15.50
N GLN A 114 -14.09 -22.19 15.07
CA GLN A 114 -12.97 -22.72 15.87
C GLN A 114 -12.86 -22.01 17.22
N LEU A 115 -12.99 -20.68 17.24
CA LEU A 115 -12.95 -19.89 18.47
C LEU A 115 -14.13 -20.22 19.39
N LYS A 116 -15.36 -20.32 18.86
CA LYS A 116 -16.54 -20.74 19.63
C LYS A 116 -16.38 -22.14 20.22
N THR A 117 -15.80 -23.06 19.45
CA THR A 117 -15.53 -24.44 19.91
C THR A 117 -14.46 -24.47 21.00
N SER A 118 -13.42 -23.64 20.89
CA SER A 118 -12.40 -23.51 21.95
C SER A 118 -12.93 -22.85 23.23
N ILE A 119 -13.97 -22.02 23.14
CA ILE A 119 -14.63 -21.38 24.28
C ILE A 119 -15.64 -22.33 24.96
N ALA A 120 -16.15 -23.34 24.24
CA ALA A 120 -17.14 -24.28 24.75
C ALA A 120 -16.54 -25.47 25.55
N GLN A 121 -15.23 -25.51 25.76
CA GLN A 121 -14.65 -26.45 26.74
C GLN A 121 -14.93 -25.93 28.16
N PRO A 122 -15.39 -26.79 29.08
CA PRO A 122 -15.83 -26.35 30.40
C PRO A 122 -14.67 -25.71 31.16
N GLU A 123 -14.86 -24.43 31.49
CA GLU A 123 -14.08 -23.66 32.45
C GLU A 123 -13.85 -24.51 33.71
N LEU A 124 -12.63 -25.03 33.87
CA LEU A 124 -12.10 -25.36 35.18
C LEU A 124 -12.18 -24.08 36.02
N GLU A 125 -12.97 -24.12 37.08
CA GLU A 125 -13.10 -23.04 38.07
C GLU A 125 -11.71 -22.64 38.59
N VAL A 126 -11.17 -21.55 38.06
CA VAL A 126 -10.02 -20.88 38.67
C VAL A 126 -10.57 -19.72 39.49
N SER A 127 -10.36 -19.84 40.80
CA SER A 127 -10.73 -18.89 41.85
C SER A 127 -10.36 -17.45 41.47
N ARG A 128 -11.24 -16.51 41.79
CA ARG A 128 -11.17 -15.05 41.55
C ARG A 128 -9.97 -14.32 42.17
N THR A 129 -8.92 -15.03 42.59
CA THR A 129 -7.75 -14.47 43.26
C THR A 129 -6.51 -14.35 42.36
N GLU A 130 -6.57 -14.83 41.12
CA GLU A 130 -5.46 -14.75 40.13
C GLU A 130 -5.83 -13.87 38.91
N ILE A 131 -6.43 -12.69 39.12
CA ILE A 131 -6.55 -11.66 38.06
C ILE A 131 -5.27 -10.80 38.00
N GLU A 132 -4.11 -11.40 38.25
CA GLU A 132 -2.82 -10.78 37.97
C GLU A 132 -2.08 -11.61 36.92
N GLU A 133 -1.96 -11.00 35.74
CA GLU A 133 -1.06 -11.33 34.62
C GLU A 133 -1.41 -12.50 33.69
N LEU A 134 -2.44 -12.30 32.84
CA LEU A 134 -2.38 -12.88 31.49
C LEU A 134 -1.28 -12.15 30.68
N PRO A 135 -0.36 -12.85 29.98
CA PRO A 135 0.67 -12.20 29.20
C PRO A 135 0.02 -11.46 28.04
N LYS A 136 -0.03 -10.13 28.12
CA LYS A 136 -0.43 -9.26 27.00
C LYS A 136 0.39 -9.67 25.78
N LYS A 137 -0.30 -10.00 24.68
CA LYS A 137 0.31 -10.25 23.38
C LYS A 137 1.23 -9.08 23.04
N LYS A 138 2.54 -9.27 23.15
CA LYS A 138 3.54 -8.19 23.11
C LYS A 138 3.53 -7.53 21.72
N THR A 139 3.01 -6.30 21.64
CA THR A 139 3.14 -5.43 20.45
C THR A 139 4.61 -5.07 20.28
N ASN A 140 5.21 -5.33 19.11
CA ASN A 140 6.63 -5.07 18.87
C ASN A 140 6.83 -3.65 18.31
N ARG A 141 6.86 -2.65 19.19
CA ARG A 141 6.87 -1.24 18.79
C ARG A 141 8.24 -0.87 18.25
N THR A 142 8.27 -0.26 17.07
CA THR A 142 9.52 0.00 16.34
C THR A 142 9.67 1.49 16.05
N ILE A 143 10.82 2.09 16.33
CA ILE A 143 11.20 3.38 15.71
C ILE A 143 11.80 3.07 14.34
N ILE A 144 11.46 3.85 13.33
CA ILE A 144 12.17 3.86 12.05
C ILE A 144 12.61 5.28 11.73
N VAL A 145 13.91 5.48 11.49
CA VAL A 145 14.50 6.81 11.35
C VAL A 145 15.74 6.79 10.47
N ALA A 146 15.97 7.85 9.70
CA ALA A 146 17.25 8.11 9.06
C ALA A 146 17.94 9.27 9.80
N THR A 147 19.24 9.14 10.08
CA THR A 147 20.02 10.11 10.85
C THR A 147 21.40 10.33 10.21
N GLY A 148 21.88 11.57 10.17
CA GLY A 148 23.30 11.87 9.90
C GLY A 148 24.22 11.43 11.04
N GLU A 149 25.53 11.53 10.87
CA GLU A 149 26.55 11.13 11.86
C GLU A 149 26.37 11.86 13.20
N ASN A 150 25.96 13.14 13.14
CA ASN A 150 25.64 13.98 14.30
C ASN A 150 24.20 13.80 14.84
N ASN A 151 23.51 12.70 14.48
CA ASN A 151 22.11 12.42 14.77
C ASN A 151 21.11 13.45 14.19
N ALA A 152 21.53 14.29 13.23
CA ALA A 152 20.64 15.19 12.51
C ALA A 152 19.57 14.40 11.75
N ILE A 153 18.32 14.88 11.71
CA ILE A 153 17.22 14.25 10.97
C ILE A 153 16.53 15.17 9.98
N GLY A 154 16.59 16.48 10.19
CA GLY A 154 15.82 17.43 9.39
C GLY A 154 16.21 18.88 9.66
N LYS A 155 15.81 19.73 8.73
CA LYS A 155 15.95 21.19 8.79
C LYS A 155 14.69 21.82 8.21
N ASP A 156 14.14 22.85 8.83
CA ASP A 156 12.98 23.60 8.33
C ASP A 156 11.73 22.70 8.06
N ASN A 157 11.61 21.57 8.77
CA ASN A 157 10.61 20.48 8.60
C ASN A 157 10.79 19.59 7.37
N ASP A 158 11.90 19.71 6.64
CA ASP A 158 12.26 18.85 5.52
C ASP A 158 13.43 17.91 5.85
N LEU A 159 13.53 16.83 5.08
CA LEU A 159 14.68 15.93 5.12
C LEU A 159 15.88 16.59 4.42
N ILE A 160 17.06 16.49 5.04
CA ILE A 160 18.29 17.16 4.56
C ILE A 160 18.97 16.37 3.41
N TRP A 161 18.47 15.17 3.10
CA TRP A 161 19.01 14.30 2.06
C TRP A 161 17.90 13.63 1.24
N HIS A 162 18.29 13.11 0.09
CA HIS A 162 17.45 12.27 -0.75
C HIS A 162 18.10 10.89 -0.90
N LEU A 163 17.60 9.90 -0.15
CA LEU A 163 18.10 8.52 -0.19
C LEU A 163 17.01 7.61 -0.73
N LYS A 164 17.06 7.30 -2.03
CA LYS A 164 16.02 6.51 -2.71
C LYS A 164 15.87 5.13 -2.08
N ASP A 165 16.96 4.49 -1.71
CA ASP A 165 16.93 3.15 -1.11
C ASP A 165 16.40 3.14 0.32
N ASP A 166 16.67 4.19 1.10
CA ASP A 166 16.04 4.39 2.41
C ASP A 166 14.52 4.55 2.27
N LEU A 167 14.05 5.35 1.30
CA LEU A 167 12.62 5.50 1.04
C LEU A 167 11.95 4.19 0.59
N LYS A 168 12.64 3.37 -0.22
CA LYS A 168 12.17 2.03 -0.60
C LYS A 168 12.08 1.11 0.62
N ARG A 169 13.11 1.13 1.49
CA ARG A 169 13.15 0.38 2.74
C ARG A 169 12.02 0.80 3.67
N PHE A 170 11.87 2.10 3.92
CA PHE A 170 10.79 2.69 4.71
C PHE A 170 9.43 2.20 4.21
N LYS A 171 9.16 2.32 2.90
CA LYS A 171 7.92 1.84 2.29
C LYS A 171 7.73 0.34 2.50
N LYS A 172 8.76 -0.47 2.27
CA LYS A 172 8.70 -1.94 2.37
C LYS A 172 8.32 -2.37 3.79
N ILE A 173 8.94 -1.80 4.82
CA ILE A 173 8.78 -2.28 6.19
C ILE A 173 7.56 -1.70 6.90
N THR A 174 7.13 -0.49 6.52
CA THR A 174 5.97 0.17 7.15
C THR A 174 4.63 -0.15 6.47
N SER A 175 4.63 -0.76 5.28
CA SER A 175 3.38 -1.04 4.56
C SER A 175 2.53 -2.08 5.30
N GLY A 176 1.22 -1.82 5.41
CA GLY A 176 0.27 -2.64 6.14
C GLY A 176 0.22 -2.35 7.65
N HIS A 177 1.05 -1.42 8.13
CA HIS A 177 1.17 -1.07 9.53
C HIS A 177 0.72 0.36 9.84
N HIS A 178 0.55 0.65 11.12
CA HIS A 178 0.27 1.96 11.67
C HIS A 178 1.59 2.72 11.79
N ILE A 179 1.58 3.96 11.31
CA ILE A 179 2.70 4.89 11.41
C ILE A 179 2.29 6.06 12.31
N ILE A 180 3.07 6.26 13.37
CA ILE A 180 2.82 7.22 14.43
C ILE A 180 3.79 8.39 14.24
N MET A 181 3.24 9.59 14.16
CA MET A 181 4.03 10.79 13.92
C MET A 181 3.47 12.02 14.62
N GLY A 182 4.28 13.07 14.73
CA GLY A 182 3.83 14.39 15.18
C GLY A 182 3.23 15.20 14.05
N ARG A 183 2.41 16.19 14.39
CA ARG A 183 1.74 17.11 13.44
C ARG A 183 2.67 17.67 12.35
N LYS A 184 3.81 18.24 12.73
CA LYS A 184 4.75 18.84 11.76
C LYS A 184 5.30 17.83 10.74
N THR A 185 5.54 16.59 11.16
CA THR A 185 5.96 15.51 10.26
C THR A 185 4.84 15.07 9.33
N PHE A 186 3.59 15.11 9.82
CA PHE A 186 2.44 14.84 8.96
C PHE A 186 2.27 15.93 7.88
N GLU A 187 2.45 17.19 8.26
CA GLU A 187 2.31 18.37 7.38
C GLU A 187 3.35 18.43 6.26
N SER A 188 4.50 17.75 6.40
CA SER A 188 5.50 17.67 5.32
C SER A 188 5.13 16.67 4.23
N PHE A 189 4.16 15.78 4.45
CA PHE A 189 3.65 14.91 3.40
C PHE A 189 2.69 15.67 2.49
N SER A 190 2.91 15.60 1.18
CA SER A 190 1.96 16.12 0.19
C SER A 190 0.61 15.38 0.21
N LYS A 191 0.60 14.12 0.65
CA LYS A 191 -0.59 13.29 0.84
C LYS A 191 -0.30 12.11 1.77
N PRO A 192 -1.31 11.55 2.44
CA PRO A 192 -1.16 10.32 3.21
C PRO A 192 -0.56 9.19 2.37
N LEU A 193 0.35 8.47 2.98
CA LEU A 193 1.06 7.36 2.35
C LEU A 193 0.12 6.16 2.16
N PRO A 194 0.04 5.56 0.95
CA PRO A 194 -0.89 4.45 0.70
C PRO A 194 -0.52 3.22 1.54
N ASN A 195 -1.54 2.39 1.82
CA ASN A 195 -1.43 1.13 2.58
C ASN A 195 -0.83 1.28 3.98
N ARG A 196 -1.05 2.42 4.64
CA ARG A 196 -0.57 2.72 6.00
C ARG A 196 -1.62 3.53 6.76
N THR A 197 -1.94 3.11 7.99
CA THR A 197 -2.79 3.89 8.88
C THR A 197 -1.93 4.97 9.53
N HIS A 198 -2.28 6.24 9.34
CA HIS A 198 -1.53 7.34 9.96
C HIS A 198 -2.15 7.65 11.32
N ILE A 199 -1.31 7.81 12.34
CA ILE A 199 -1.70 8.29 13.66
C ILE A 199 -0.91 9.57 13.93
N VAL A 200 -1.61 10.70 13.95
CA VAL A 200 -1.01 12.03 14.11
C VAL A 200 -1.20 12.49 15.55
N ILE A 201 -0.08 12.75 16.23
CA ILE A 201 -0.04 13.28 17.58
C ILE A 201 -0.05 14.81 17.51
N THR A 202 -1.07 15.42 18.09
CA THR A 202 -1.21 16.89 18.18
C THR A 202 -1.92 17.29 19.46
N ARG A 203 -1.61 18.48 19.98
CA ARG A 203 -2.36 19.10 21.10
C ARG A 203 -3.38 20.14 20.61
N GLN A 204 -3.40 20.39 19.30
CA GLN A 204 -4.32 21.34 18.69
C GLN A 204 -5.71 20.74 18.64
N GLU A 205 -6.65 21.36 19.34
CA GLU A 205 -8.05 21.01 19.25
C GLU A 205 -8.57 21.27 17.83
N ASN A 206 -9.48 20.41 17.36
CA ASN A 206 -10.11 20.50 16.05
C ASN A 206 -9.10 20.54 14.88
N TYR A 207 -7.93 19.88 15.02
CA TYR A 207 -7.01 19.70 13.91
C TYR A 207 -7.65 18.80 12.84
N GLU A 208 -7.80 19.31 11.63
CA GLU A 208 -8.42 18.55 10.53
C GLU A 208 -7.40 17.64 9.86
N VAL A 209 -7.80 16.40 9.61
CA VAL A 209 -7.00 15.42 8.88
C VAL A 209 -7.84 14.77 7.76
N PRO A 210 -7.20 14.31 6.67
CA PRO A 210 -7.88 13.53 5.64
C PRO A 210 -8.55 12.27 6.19
N GLU A 211 -9.53 11.75 5.45
CA GLU A 211 -10.19 10.48 5.79
C GLU A 211 -9.18 9.33 5.92
N GLY A 212 -9.35 8.50 6.96
CA GLY A 212 -8.47 7.37 7.26
C GLY A 212 -7.22 7.70 8.08
N VAL A 213 -6.99 8.99 8.41
CA VAL A 213 -5.97 9.42 9.37
C VAL A 213 -6.59 9.50 10.76
N LEU A 214 -5.91 8.92 11.75
CA LEU A 214 -6.31 8.94 13.15
C LEU A 214 -5.57 10.07 13.89
N ILE A 215 -6.25 10.69 14.84
CA ILE A 215 -5.68 11.73 15.71
C ILE A 215 -5.50 11.15 17.12
N ALA A 216 -4.36 11.48 17.74
CA ALA A 216 -4.09 11.20 19.14
C ALA A 216 -3.59 12.48 19.83
N ASN A 217 -3.94 12.67 21.10
CA ASN A 217 -3.51 13.81 21.89
C ASN A 217 -2.24 13.52 22.71
N SER A 218 -1.78 12.27 22.70
CA SER A 218 -0.57 11.83 23.41
C SER A 218 0.05 10.60 22.76
N LEU A 219 1.31 10.32 23.08
CA LEU A 219 1.99 9.09 22.68
C LEU A 219 1.27 7.83 23.20
N GLY A 220 0.82 7.86 24.46
CA GLY A 220 0.10 6.73 25.06
C GLY A 220 -1.21 6.43 24.31
N GLU A 221 -1.96 7.46 23.93
CA GLU A 221 -3.15 7.30 23.10
C GLU A 221 -2.82 6.76 21.71
N ALA A 222 -1.76 7.25 21.07
CA ALA A 222 -1.32 6.74 19.78
C ALA A 222 -0.98 5.25 19.84
N PHE A 223 -0.32 4.79 20.91
CA PHE A 223 -0.06 3.36 21.11
C PHE A 223 -1.31 2.54 21.37
N ARG A 224 -2.35 3.08 22.02
CA ARG A 224 -3.64 2.38 22.15
C ARG A 224 -4.35 2.24 20.81
N LEU A 225 -4.37 3.29 19.99
CA LEU A 225 -4.93 3.23 18.64
C LEU A 225 -4.22 2.20 17.76
N ALA A 226 -2.93 1.99 18.01
CA ALA A 226 -2.10 1.00 17.32
C ALA A 226 -2.06 -0.39 17.99
N GLU A 227 -2.84 -0.66 19.04
CA GLU A 227 -2.70 -1.87 19.87
C GLU A 227 -3.00 -3.17 19.11
N HIS A 228 -3.85 -3.11 18.08
CA HIS A 228 -4.17 -4.25 17.23
C HIS A 228 -3.16 -4.47 16.10
N ASP A 229 -2.20 -3.57 15.93
CA ASP A 229 -1.06 -3.75 15.05
C ASP A 229 0.02 -4.59 15.73
N LYS A 230 0.53 -5.60 15.01
CA LYS A 230 1.64 -6.42 15.49
C LYS A 230 2.95 -5.63 15.57
N GLN A 231 3.12 -4.64 14.70
CA GLN A 231 4.37 -3.88 14.56
C GLN A 231 4.09 -2.43 14.13
N PRO A 232 3.59 -1.58 15.04
CA PRO A 232 3.44 -0.17 14.74
C PRO A 232 4.81 0.53 14.71
N PHE A 233 4.92 1.55 13.86
CA PHE A 233 6.15 2.31 13.63
C PHE A 233 6.03 3.74 14.11
N VAL A 234 6.96 4.20 14.93
CA VAL A 234 7.13 5.62 15.24
C VAL A 234 8.10 6.21 14.21
N ILE A 235 7.64 7.23 13.48
CA ILE A 235 8.36 7.84 12.36
C ILE A 235 8.76 9.31 12.61
N GLY A 236 8.62 9.77 13.86
CA GLY A 236 9.11 11.08 14.32
C GLY A 236 8.03 12.15 14.42
N GLY A 237 8.36 13.44 14.45
CA GLY A 237 9.69 14.03 14.40
C GLY A 237 10.45 13.94 15.73
N GLY A 238 11.48 14.80 15.90
CA GLY A 238 12.43 14.74 17.02
C GLY A 238 11.79 14.64 18.41
N GLU A 239 10.73 15.41 18.66
CA GLU A 239 10.00 15.38 19.95
C GLU A 239 9.26 14.06 20.19
N ILE A 240 8.65 13.50 19.14
CA ILE A 240 7.97 12.20 19.24
C ILE A 240 8.99 11.08 19.45
N TYR A 241 10.16 11.14 18.78
CA TYR A 241 11.23 10.18 19.00
C TYR A 241 11.73 10.20 20.46
N LYS A 242 11.96 11.39 21.03
CA LYS A 242 12.38 11.54 22.43
C LYS A 242 11.38 10.92 23.40
N GLN A 243 10.08 11.12 23.17
CA GLN A 243 9.04 10.53 24.00
C GLN A 243 8.91 9.01 23.78
N ALA A 244 9.15 8.52 22.57
CA ALA A 244 8.91 7.12 22.20
C ALA A 244 10.05 6.16 22.54
N ILE A 245 11.32 6.60 22.52
CA ILE A 245 12.48 5.72 22.69
C ILE A 245 12.43 4.83 23.96
N PRO A 246 11.91 5.28 25.13
CA PRO A 246 11.82 4.41 26.31
C PRO A 246 10.78 3.29 26.16
N PHE A 247 9.80 3.44 25.28
CA PHE A 247 8.62 2.57 25.17
C PHE A 247 8.61 1.67 23.93
N VAL A 248 9.67 1.71 23.11
CA VAL A 248 9.83 0.84 21.94
C VAL A 248 10.78 -0.32 22.21
N ASP A 249 10.61 -1.40 21.44
CA ASP A 249 11.39 -2.62 21.52
C ASP A 249 12.55 -2.66 20.51
N LYS A 250 12.40 -1.94 19.40
CA LYS A 250 13.32 -1.97 18.26
C LYS A 250 13.53 -0.57 17.65
N ILE A 251 14.72 -0.33 17.10
CA ILE A 251 15.02 0.82 16.25
C ILE A 251 15.56 0.31 14.90
N GLU A 252 14.90 0.68 13.81
CA GLU A 252 15.35 0.49 12.44
C GLU A 252 15.96 1.81 11.94
N LEU A 253 17.27 1.95 12.07
CA LEU A 253 18.00 3.18 11.79
C LEU A 253 18.71 3.12 10.44
N THR A 254 18.65 4.21 9.68
CA THR A 254 19.54 4.45 8.54
C THR A 254 20.57 5.51 8.94
N ARG A 255 21.83 5.12 9.09
CA ARG A 255 22.94 6.03 9.41
C ARG A 255 23.52 6.58 8.12
N VAL A 256 23.33 7.86 7.85
CA VAL A 256 23.99 8.55 6.74
C VAL A 256 25.38 8.98 7.22
N HIS A 257 26.44 8.53 6.54
CA HIS A 257 27.84 8.77 6.93
C HIS A 257 28.31 10.18 6.55
N HIS A 258 27.54 11.18 6.99
CA HIS A 258 27.81 12.59 6.82
C HIS A 258 27.23 13.39 7.99
N SER A 259 27.90 14.47 8.37
CA SER A 259 27.42 15.39 9.40
C SER A 259 26.74 16.59 8.75
N PHE A 260 25.55 16.94 9.23
CA PHE A 260 24.78 18.08 8.71
C PHE A 260 24.75 19.19 9.77
N PRO A 261 25.66 20.18 9.71
CA PRO A 261 25.79 21.21 10.75
C PRO A 261 24.62 22.18 10.80
N ASP A 262 23.92 22.39 9.69
CA ASP A 262 22.78 23.30 9.59
C ASP A 262 21.44 22.67 10.03
N ALA A 263 21.46 21.44 10.53
CA ALA A 263 20.26 20.76 11.01
C ALA A 263 19.70 21.42 12.28
N ASP A 264 18.38 21.52 12.38
CA ASP A 264 17.69 22.06 13.56
C ASP A 264 17.02 20.97 14.41
N THR A 265 16.87 19.77 13.83
CA THR A 265 16.15 18.67 14.44
C THR A 265 17.04 17.44 14.50
N PHE A 266 17.10 16.82 15.67
CA PHE A 266 17.99 15.69 15.97
C PHE A 266 17.24 14.52 16.59
N PHE A 267 17.70 13.31 16.29
CA PHE A 267 17.30 12.09 16.97
C PHE A 267 17.97 12.01 18.35
N PRO A 268 17.28 11.52 19.41
CA PRO A 268 17.92 11.30 20.71
C PRO A 268 19.13 10.36 20.61
N LYS A 269 20.13 10.57 21.47
CA LYS A 269 21.27 9.67 21.57
C LYS A 269 20.78 8.27 21.98
N ILE A 270 21.22 7.25 21.26
CA ILE A 270 20.98 5.85 21.62
C ILE A 270 21.99 5.47 22.70
N ASP A 271 21.49 5.00 23.84
CA ASP A 271 22.34 4.49 24.93
C ASP A 271 22.77 3.05 24.62
N GLU A 272 24.07 2.83 24.42
CA GLU A 272 24.63 1.51 24.11
C GLU A 272 24.52 0.53 25.29
N SER A 273 24.26 1.00 26.50
CA SER A 273 23.96 0.12 27.64
C SER A 273 22.54 -0.46 27.56
N GLU A 274 21.61 0.24 26.90
CA GLU A 274 20.22 -0.18 26.73
C GLU A 274 19.94 -0.82 25.35
N TRP A 275 20.80 -0.59 24.35
CA TRP A 275 20.52 -0.98 22.97
C TRP A 275 21.69 -1.77 22.36
N LYS A 276 21.37 -2.89 21.71
CA LYS A 276 22.35 -3.69 20.96
C LYS A 276 22.03 -3.73 19.48
N ILE A 277 23.07 -3.60 18.66
CA ILE A 277 22.99 -3.81 17.22
C ILE A 277 22.90 -5.31 16.93
N ILE A 278 21.92 -5.71 16.12
CA ILE A 278 21.74 -7.10 15.66
C ILE A 278 21.88 -7.27 14.16
N ALA A 279 21.83 -6.18 13.40
CA ALA A 279 22.07 -6.16 11.96
C ALA A 279 22.69 -4.82 11.57
N ASN A 280 23.63 -4.86 10.64
CA ASN A 280 24.24 -3.69 10.02
C ASN A 280 24.58 -4.05 8.57
N GLU A 281 24.02 -3.29 7.63
CA GLU A 281 24.27 -3.42 6.20
C GLU A 281 24.81 -2.09 5.67
N PHE A 282 26.03 -2.10 5.12
CA PHE A 282 26.68 -0.91 4.57
C PHE A 282 26.36 -0.74 3.09
N HIS A 283 26.06 0.50 2.71
CA HIS A 283 25.83 0.94 1.34
C HIS A 283 26.84 2.05 1.00
N GLU A 284 27.66 1.80 -0.02
CA GLU A 284 28.55 2.81 -0.57
C GLU A 284 27.75 3.88 -1.32
N ASN A 285 28.31 5.08 -1.47
CA ASN A 285 27.69 6.12 -2.29
C ASN A 285 27.75 5.72 -3.78
N ASP A 286 26.77 6.16 -4.56
CA ASP A 286 26.66 5.86 -5.98
C ASP A 286 26.02 7.04 -6.73
N GLU A 287 25.65 6.84 -8.00
CA GLU A 287 25.02 7.89 -8.82
C GLU A 287 23.64 8.33 -8.28
N ASP A 288 22.95 7.49 -7.51
CA ASP A 288 21.65 7.75 -6.92
C ASP A 288 21.72 8.27 -5.47
N HIS A 289 22.87 8.14 -4.82
CA HIS A 289 23.09 8.44 -3.40
C HIS A 289 24.35 9.28 -3.18
N ALA A 290 24.17 10.56 -2.82
CA ALA A 290 25.28 11.50 -2.59
C ALA A 290 26.21 11.12 -1.42
N TYR A 291 25.72 10.33 -0.47
CA TYR A 291 26.45 9.91 0.73
C TYR A 291 26.29 8.41 0.92
N SER A 292 27.33 7.75 1.45
CA SER A 292 27.21 6.38 1.91
C SER A 292 26.33 6.33 3.16
N PHE A 293 25.71 5.18 3.40
CA PHE A 293 24.84 4.98 4.56
C PHE A 293 24.85 3.53 5.04
N SER A 294 24.32 3.28 6.23
CA SER A 294 24.13 1.93 6.75
C SER A 294 22.73 1.71 7.29
N PHE A 295 22.14 0.57 6.99
CA PHE A 295 20.93 0.10 7.66
C PHE A 295 21.32 -0.66 8.92
N THR A 296 20.97 -0.11 10.08
CA THR A 296 21.30 -0.66 11.39
C THR A 296 20.01 -0.99 12.15
N THR A 297 19.90 -2.22 12.64
CA THR A 297 18.79 -2.62 13.51
C THR A 297 19.29 -2.75 14.94
N TYR A 298 18.68 -1.99 15.84
CA TYR A 298 18.89 -2.09 17.29
C TYR A 298 17.71 -2.80 17.95
N VAL A 299 17.99 -3.62 18.95
CA VAL A 299 16.98 -4.16 19.87
C VAL A 299 17.33 -3.73 21.29
N LYS A 300 16.28 -3.47 22.08
CA LYS A 300 16.44 -3.14 23.49
C LYS A 300 17.04 -4.35 24.22
N HIS A 301 18.18 -4.12 24.86
CA HIS A 301 18.84 -5.05 25.75
C HIS A 301 18.16 -4.98 27.12
N ILE A 302 17.73 -6.14 27.64
CA ILE A 302 17.17 -6.27 28.98
C ILE A 302 18.29 -6.68 29.93
#